data_AF-A0A0F9CR28-F1
#
_entry.id   AF-A0A0F9CR28-F1
#
_cell.length_a   1.000
_cell.length_b   1.000
_cell.length_c   1.000
_cell.angle_alpha   90.00
_cell.angle_beta   90.00
_cell.angle_gamma   90.00
#
_symmetry.space_group_name_H-M   'P 1'
#
loop_
_entity.id
_entity.type
_entity.pdbx_description
1 polymer ?
#
loop_
_entity_poly.entity_id
_entity_poly.type
_entity_poly.pdbx_seq_one_letter_code
_entity_poly.pdbx_strand_id
1 'polypeptide(L)'
;MISHGHEINKPAKGGVLVVGRDWGWHEENEKQPFVGEAGQELDEVLPFGGFRREDVNITNVVQEHRPAYDEFKNHPESHVEEGRANLDKLVKRLKPKLIITLGNEAAYHFVEGWPTQGRGIYGAKGIEDRRGYFWETKYGWVLTLLHPAGALRKIVPGHELLCRDFGRARRWLRGKLPREEFPEVRTLQRTTRTLRQSKILAFDIETRFGHQVFACGFTGDDLQPYVAKYGRGFDLMADLLNGREGQKGVAHNGPYDVDLLDRAGFPTMLYTDDTQAAWGNALEPELAFRDEGEGKGRLTRKGLASLGSLCPTMNVPYWKAEYSRFKHPEWVSGYPRDDLFPEEQEERGELDKLYLMGGRDSYVTRRLWNWLWPQVVKQGVEPQYRLAFETNIRCITMTRRGWRVNEPLRVERMEALDKRAEEAKEIARDAALLYIEKHEIEDFRWVKQCWCCNGAGGRCWRCAGLGAMPGKKVEYGPFLAVNNLGEVDEYTAVELKELLPECETCAG
;
A
#
# COMPACT_ATOMS: atom_id res chain seq x y z
N MET A 1 18.36 -39.38 -25.97
CA MET A 1 19.18 -38.27 -25.47
C MET A 1 18.30 -37.03 -25.38
N ILE A 2 17.77 -36.73 -24.19
CA ILE A 2 17.00 -35.51 -23.91
C ILE A 2 17.87 -34.68 -22.98
N SER A 3 18.51 -33.66 -23.54
CA SER A 3 19.44 -32.76 -22.86
C SER A 3 18.75 -31.42 -22.60
N HIS A 4 17.96 -31.28 -21.52
CA HIS A 4 17.41 -29.96 -21.13
C HIS A 4 17.34 -29.77 -19.60
N GLY A 5 18.35 -30.24 -18.85
CA GLY A 5 18.70 -29.66 -17.54
C GLY A 5 19.51 -28.36 -17.70
N HIS A 6 19.07 -27.46 -18.59
CA HIS A 6 19.88 -26.35 -19.13
C HIS A 6 19.89 -25.11 -18.21
N GLU A 7 21.11 -24.66 -17.88
CA GLU A 7 21.51 -23.26 -17.72
C GLU A 7 20.99 -22.36 -16.58
N ILE A 8 20.07 -22.79 -15.70
CA ILE A 8 19.61 -21.95 -14.56
C ILE A 8 20.73 -21.62 -13.54
N ASN A 9 21.89 -22.29 -13.65
CA ASN A 9 22.97 -22.23 -12.67
C ASN A 9 24.19 -21.40 -13.09
N LYS A 10 24.24 -20.84 -14.31
CA LYS A 10 25.34 -19.96 -14.73
C LYS A 10 24.97 -18.50 -14.43
N PRO A 11 25.86 -17.72 -13.80
CA PRO A 11 25.60 -16.30 -13.58
C PRO A 11 25.43 -15.58 -14.91
N ALA A 12 24.23 -15.04 -15.13
CA ALA A 12 23.98 -14.15 -16.26
C ALA A 12 24.95 -12.94 -16.23
N LYS A 13 25.37 -12.48 -17.42
CA LYS A 13 26.43 -11.46 -17.57
C LYS A 13 26.12 -10.14 -16.87
N GLY A 14 24.84 -9.80 -16.70
CA GLY A 14 24.40 -8.57 -16.04
C GLY A 14 24.61 -8.58 -14.52
N GLY A 15 24.83 -9.75 -13.90
CA GLY A 15 24.93 -9.87 -12.45
C GLY A 15 23.66 -9.43 -11.72
N VAL A 16 22.50 -9.55 -12.37
CA VAL A 16 21.19 -9.21 -11.83
C VAL A 16 20.39 -10.48 -11.60
N LEU A 17 19.67 -10.52 -10.48
CA LEU A 17 18.69 -11.54 -10.15
C LEU A 17 17.31 -10.90 -10.03
N VAL A 18 16.38 -11.28 -10.89
CA VAL A 18 14.97 -10.87 -10.86
C VAL A 18 14.16 -11.98 -10.18
N VAL A 19 13.35 -11.62 -9.19
CA VAL A 19 12.59 -12.57 -8.37
C VAL A 19 11.12 -12.18 -8.32
N GLY A 20 10.25 -13.06 -8.84
CA GLY A 20 8.80 -12.96 -8.69
C GLY A 20 8.26 -13.80 -7.52
N ARG A 21 6.93 -13.93 -7.47
CA ARG A 21 6.21 -14.52 -6.33
C ARG A 21 6.22 -16.05 -6.39
N ASP A 22 5.62 -16.62 -7.42
CA ASP A 22 5.32 -18.05 -7.57
C ASP A 22 5.08 -18.36 -9.06
N TRP A 23 4.91 -19.63 -9.38
CA TRP A 23 4.66 -20.06 -10.75
C TRP A 23 3.22 -19.80 -11.21
N GLY A 24 3.09 -19.17 -12.37
CA GLY A 24 1.83 -19.08 -13.12
C GLY A 24 1.48 -20.39 -13.85
N TRP A 25 0.28 -20.46 -14.46
CA TRP A 25 -0.18 -21.65 -15.18
C TRP A 25 0.76 -22.10 -16.31
N HIS A 26 1.23 -21.16 -17.13
CA HIS A 26 2.18 -21.46 -18.21
C HIS A 26 3.55 -21.91 -17.66
N GLU A 27 3.99 -21.31 -16.57
CA GLU A 27 5.29 -21.59 -15.95
C GLU A 27 5.33 -23.00 -15.35
N GLU A 28 4.23 -23.44 -14.75
CA GLU A 28 4.08 -24.81 -14.23
C GLU A 28 4.10 -25.87 -15.33
N ASN A 29 3.57 -25.57 -16.50
CA ASN A 29 3.55 -26.48 -17.65
C ASN A 29 4.91 -26.53 -18.36
N GLU A 30 5.53 -25.38 -18.60
CA GLU A 30 6.77 -25.26 -19.36
C GLU A 30 8.03 -25.41 -18.50
N LYS A 31 7.85 -25.47 -17.17
CA LYS A 31 8.91 -25.55 -16.17
C LYS A 31 9.93 -24.41 -16.28
N GLN A 32 9.46 -23.22 -16.65
CA GLN A 32 10.26 -22.01 -16.82
C GLN A 32 9.54 -20.79 -16.23
N PRO A 33 10.24 -19.93 -15.46
CA PRO A 33 9.63 -18.74 -14.88
C PRO A 33 9.41 -17.66 -15.93
N PHE A 34 8.35 -16.87 -15.77
CA PHE A 34 7.99 -15.73 -16.61
C PHE A 34 7.85 -16.06 -18.11
N VAL A 35 7.11 -17.11 -18.46
CA VAL A 35 6.78 -17.46 -19.87
C VAL A 35 5.35 -17.05 -20.30
N GLY A 36 4.48 -16.70 -19.34
CA GLY A 36 3.14 -16.19 -19.62
C GLY A 36 3.09 -14.68 -19.88
N GLU A 37 1.89 -14.07 -19.79
CA GLU A 37 1.67 -12.62 -20.02
C GLU A 37 2.57 -11.73 -19.14
N ALA A 38 2.75 -12.08 -17.86
CA ALA A 38 3.64 -11.37 -16.95
C ALA A 38 5.12 -11.43 -17.41
N GLY A 39 5.48 -12.49 -18.13
CA GLY A 39 6.78 -12.66 -18.75
C GLY A 39 6.99 -11.79 -19.97
N GLN A 40 5.95 -11.66 -20.81
CA GLN A 40 5.96 -10.76 -21.97
C GLN A 40 6.13 -9.30 -21.53
N GLU A 41 5.35 -8.86 -20.53
CA GLU A 41 5.51 -7.53 -19.93
C GLU A 41 6.93 -7.35 -19.34
N LEU A 42 7.49 -8.38 -18.67
CA LEU A 42 8.86 -8.33 -18.17
C LEU A 42 9.88 -8.15 -19.30
N ASP A 43 9.70 -8.85 -20.42
CA ASP A 43 10.57 -8.75 -21.60
C ASP A 43 10.51 -7.36 -22.25
N GLU A 44 9.35 -6.69 -22.21
CA GLU A 44 9.20 -5.32 -22.70
C GLU A 44 9.90 -4.28 -21.81
N VAL A 45 9.92 -4.47 -20.48
CA VAL A 45 10.48 -3.48 -19.55
C VAL A 45 11.98 -3.69 -19.25
N LEU A 46 12.51 -4.90 -19.42
CA LEU A 46 13.94 -5.22 -19.23
C LEU A 46 14.91 -4.30 -20.03
N PRO A 47 14.63 -3.95 -21.30
CA PRO A 47 15.45 -3.04 -22.10
C PRO A 47 15.64 -1.65 -21.48
N PHE A 48 14.69 -1.14 -20.68
CA PHE A 48 14.84 0.13 -19.97
C PHE A 48 15.92 0.06 -18.89
N GLY A 49 16.14 -1.13 -18.32
CA GLY A 49 17.27 -1.47 -17.46
C GLY A 49 18.60 -1.62 -18.22
N GLY A 50 18.55 -1.68 -19.55
CA GLY A 50 19.69 -1.99 -20.40
C GLY A 50 20.06 -3.47 -20.37
N PHE A 51 19.08 -4.35 -20.15
CA PHE A 51 19.27 -5.80 -20.13
C PHE A 51 18.48 -6.45 -21.25
N ARG A 52 19.01 -7.55 -21.77
CA ARG A 52 18.22 -8.58 -22.45
C ARG A 52 17.87 -9.68 -21.45
N ARG A 53 16.90 -10.53 -21.80
CA ARG A 53 16.47 -11.64 -20.92
C ARG A 53 17.63 -12.56 -20.55
N GLU A 54 18.51 -12.86 -21.50
CA GLU A 54 19.72 -13.67 -21.31
C GLU A 54 20.82 -12.99 -20.48
N ASP A 55 20.71 -11.69 -20.22
CA ASP A 55 21.67 -10.94 -19.40
C ASP A 55 21.30 -10.98 -17.89
N VAL A 56 20.12 -11.50 -17.54
CA VAL A 56 19.62 -11.56 -16.15
C VAL A 56 19.24 -12.99 -15.74
N ASN A 57 19.29 -13.27 -14.44
CA ASN A 57 18.73 -14.51 -13.89
C ASN A 57 17.31 -14.22 -13.42
N ILE A 58 16.32 -15.04 -13.80
CA ILE A 58 14.92 -14.86 -13.42
C ILE A 58 14.46 -16.09 -12.64
N THR A 59 13.79 -15.88 -11.52
CA THR A 59 13.23 -16.94 -10.67
C THR A 59 12.02 -16.45 -9.89
N ASN A 60 11.45 -17.29 -9.05
CA ASN A 60 10.32 -17.00 -8.16
C ASN A 60 10.66 -17.43 -6.73
N VAL A 61 9.97 -16.87 -5.73
CA VAL A 61 10.08 -17.36 -4.34
C VAL A 61 9.64 -18.81 -4.26
N VAL A 62 8.49 -19.15 -4.84
CA VAL A 62 8.05 -20.54 -5.00
C VAL A 62 8.31 -20.97 -6.44
N GLN A 63 9.16 -21.99 -6.62
CA GLN A 63 9.74 -22.34 -7.92
C GLN A 63 9.06 -23.52 -8.64
N GLU A 64 8.14 -24.26 -8.01
CA GLU A 64 7.66 -25.52 -8.60
C GLU A 64 6.15 -25.74 -8.48
N HIS A 65 5.46 -24.86 -7.75
CA HIS A 65 4.05 -25.03 -7.41
C HIS A 65 3.29 -23.73 -7.62
N ARG A 66 2.08 -23.87 -8.17
CA ARG A 66 1.06 -22.83 -8.11
C ARG A 66 0.19 -23.01 -6.84
N PRO A 67 -0.33 -21.94 -6.22
CA PRO A 67 -1.25 -22.09 -5.10
C PRO A 67 -2.62 -22.62 -5.58
N ALA A 68 -3.34 -23.33 -4.70
CA ALA A 68 -4.65 -23.94 -5.03
C ALA A 68 -5.70 -22.91 -5.49
N TYR A 69 -5.55 -21.67 -5.04
CA TYR A 69 -6.25 -20.48 -5.54
C TYR A 69 -5.21 -19.39 -5.79
N ASP A 70 -5.48 -18.41 -6.67
CA ASP A 70 -4.52 -17.36 -7.10
C ASP A 70 -4.15 -16.31 -6.02
N GLU A 71 -3.97 -16.76 -4.77
CA GLU A 71 -3.47 -15.99 -3.64
C GLU A 71 -2.33 -16.76 -2.97
N PHE A 72 -1.21 -16.06 -2.73
CA PHE A 72 0.03 -16.66 -2.20
C PHE A 72 -0.15 -17.37 -0.86
N LYS A 73 -1.04 -16.87 0.00
CA LYS A 73 -1.33 -17.45 1.32
C LYS A 73 -1.88 -18.88 1.25
N ASN A 74 -2.33 -19.33 0.07
CA ASN A 74 -2.86 -20.67 -0.14
C ASN A 74 -1.78 -21.69 -0.53
N HIS A 75 -0.50 -21.32 -0.52
CA HIS A 75 0.57 -22.31 -0.57
C HIS A 75 0.67 -23.08 0.76
N PRO A 76 0.96 -24.39 0.71
CA PRO A 76 1.48 -25.10 1.87
C PRO A 76 2.73 -24.40 2.40
N GLU A 77 2.82 -24.24 3.72
CA GLU A 77 3.96 -23.57 4.37
C GLU A 77 5.29 -24.23 3.98
N SER A 78 5.32 -25.56 3.91
CA SER A 78 6.48 -26.34 3.46
C SER A 78 7.00 -25.93 2.08
N HIS A 79 6.12 -25.63 1.12
CA HIS A 79 6.51 -25.22 -0.22
C HIS A 79 7.12 -23.81 -0.22
N VAL A 80 6.59 -22.92 0.63
CA VAL A 80 7.13 -21.56 0.80
C VAL A 80 8.51 -21.61 1.45
N GLU A 81 8.67 -22.42 2.49
CA GLU A 81 9.95 -22.61 3.19
C GLU A 81 11.02 -23.22 2.28
N GLU A 82 10.67 -24.27 1.54
CA GLU A 82 11.57 -24.88 0.56
C GLU A 82 11.99 -23.89 -0.52
N GLY A 83 11.02 -23.16 -1.09
CA GLY A 83 11.27 -22.14 -2.10
C GLY A 83 12.24 -21.06 -1.61
N ARG A 84 12.02 -20.55 -0.39
CA ARG A 84 12.93 -19.58 0.26
C ARG A 84 14.32 -20.16 0.50
N ALA A 85 14.43 -21.40 0.99
CA ALA A 85 15.71 -22.05 1.22
C ALA A 85 16.50 -22.26 -0.08
N ASN A 86 15.81 -22.60 -1.17
CA ASN A 86 16.42 -22.75 -2.50
C ASN A 86 16.84 -21.40 -3.09
N LEU A 87 16.03 -20.36 -2.89
CA LEU A 87 16.36 -18.99 -3.26
C LEU A 87 17.60 -18.47 -2.52
N ASP A 88 17.73 -18.74 -1.21
CA ASP A 88 18.92 -18.40 -0.43
C ASP A 88 20.18 -19.06 -0.98
N LYS A 89 20.10 -20.35 -1.33
CA LYS A 89 21.22 -21.09 -1.96
C LYS A 89 21.58 -20.48 -3.33
N LEU A 90 20.57 -20.13 -4.13
CA LEU A 90 20.73 -19.51 -5.43
C LEU A 90 21.48 -18.17 -5.31
N VAL A 91 21.06 -17.30 -4.39
CA VAL A 91 21.70 -16.00 -4.15
C VAL A 91 23.15 -16.17 -3.71
N LYS A 92 23.43 -17.10 -2.79
CA LYS A 92 24.81 -17.41 -2.34
C LYS A 92 25.72 -17.87 -3.49
N ARG A 93 25.17 -18.62 -4.44
CA ARG A 93 25.90 -19.12 -5.62
C ARG A 93 26.11 -18.03 -6.67
N LEU A 94 25.06 -17.28 -7.01
CA LEU A 94 25.11 -16.26 -8.06
C LEU A 94 25.85 -15.00 -7.64
N LYS A 95 25.80 -14.64 -6.35
CA LYS A 95 26.35 -13.38 -5.81
C LYS A 95 25.95 -12.16 -6.67
N PRO A 96 24.64 -11.91 -6.85
CA PRO A 96 24.18 -10.85 -7.73
C PRO A 96 24.66 -9.48 -7.25
N LYS A 97 24.99 -8.60 -8.20
CA LYS A 97 25.30 -7.18 -7.95
C LYS A 97 24.04 -6.40 -7.54
N LEU A 98 22.88 -6.83 -8.03
CA LEU A 98 21.58 -6.26 -7.70
C LEU A 98 20.51 -7.35 -7.76
N ILE A 99 19.66 -7.40 -6.75
CA ILE A 99 18.44 -8.21 -6.72
C ILE A 99 17.26 -7.28 -7.05
N ILE A 100 16.37 -7.70 -7.94
CA ILE A 100 15.15 -6.97 -8.31
C ILE A 100 13.96 -7.84 -7.89
N THR A 101 13.15 -7.37 -6.95
CA THR A 101 11.97 -8.12 -6.47
C THR A 101 10.71 -7.58 -7.09
N LEU A 102 9.88 -8.46 -7.63
CA LEU A 102 8.62 -8.13 -8.28
C LEU A 102 7.45 -8.42 -7.32
N GLY A 103 6.76 -7.37 -6.87
CA GLY A 103 5.63 -7.51 -5.96
C GLY A 103 6.00 -7.61 -4.48
N ASN A 104 4.98 -7.72 -3.63
CA ASN A 104 5.14 -7.78 -2.17
C ASN A 104 5.87 -9.05 -1.71
N GLU A 105 5.45 -10.21 -2.19
CA GLU A 105 5.92 -11.50 -1.67
C GLU A 105 7.42 -11.72 -1.88
N ALA A 106 7.92 -11.38 -3.07
CA ALA A 106 9.35 -11.38 -3.34
C ALA A 106 10.10 -10.37 -2.46
N ALA A 107 9.54 -9.17 -2.27
CA ALA A 107 10.14 -8.15 -1.42
C ALA A 107 10.23 -8.59 0.05
N TYR A 108 9.19 -9.25 0.59
CA TYR A 108 9.17 -9.74 1.99
C TYR A 108 10.31 -10.72 2.29
N HIS A 109 10.76 -11.50 1.31
CA HIS A 109 11.87 -12.43 1.51
C HIS A 109 13.22 -11.72 1.69
N PHE A 110 13.45 -10.66 0.93
CA PHE A 110 14.76 -9.99 0.90
C PHE A 110 14.86 -8.78 1.82
N VAL A 111 13.75 -8.10 2.11
CA VAL A 111 13.72 -6.83 2.84
C VAL A 111 13.18 -7.03 4.25
N GLU A 112 14.09 -6.98 5.23
CA GLU A 112 13.74 -7.05 6.65
C GLU A 112 13.01 -5.79 7.13
N GLY A 113 12.19 -5.92 8.17
CA GLY A 113 11.42 -4.80 8.74
C GLY A 113 10.27 -4.32 7.85
N TRP A 114 9.89 -5.11 6.84
CA TRP A 114 8.73 -4.83 6.00
C TRP A 114 7.44 -5.24 6.74
N PRO A 115 6.59 -4.31 7.23
CA PRO A 115 5.35 -4.69 7.89
C PRO A 115 4.43 -5.44 6.91
N THR A 116 4.00 -6.64 7.31
CA THR A 116 3.17 -7.57 6.53
C THR A 116 1.67 -7.47 6.85
N GLN A 117 1.32 -6.70 7.89
CA GLN A 117 -0.04 -6.59 8.43
C GLN A 117 -0.43 -5.12 8.65
N GLY A 118 -1.68 -4.78 8.32
CA GLY A 118 -2.30 -3.49 8.62
C GLY A 118 -2.16 -2.40 7.55
N ARG A 119 -3.22 -1.59 7.39
CA ARG A 119 -3.09 -0.24 6.83
C ARG A 119 -2.36 0.58 7.87
N GLY A 120 -1.05 0.72 7.75
CA GLY A 120 -0.30 1.56 8.66
C GLY A 120 -0.68 3.04 8.48
N ILE A 121 -0.81 3.76 9.59
CA ILE A 121 -0.71 5.23 9.65
C ILE A 121 0.69 5.71 9.17
N TYR A 122 1.64 4.79 8.96
CA TYR A 122 3.02 5.03 8.50
C TYR A 122 3.22 4.87 6.98
N GLY A 123 2.24 5.33 6.20
CA GLY A 123 2.44 5.84 4.85
C GLY A 123 2.61 4.84 3.69
N ALA A 124 3.18 3.66 3.90
CA ALA A 124 3.41 2.69 2.80
C ALA A 124 2.45 1.47 2.86
N LYS A 125 1.43 1.47 2.00
CA LYS A 125 0.32 0.49 1.89
C LYS A 125 0.71 -0.83 1.19
N GLY A 126 1.95 -0.97 0.71
CA GLY A 126 2.46 -2.13 -0.02
C GLY A 126 3.49 -1.76 -1.08
N ILE A 127 3.74 -2.67 -2.02
CA ILE A 127 4.76 -2.53 -3.06
C ILE A 127 4.61 -1.26 -3.89
N GLU A 128 3.40 -0.71 -4.03
CA GLU A 128 3.14 0.54 -4.76
C GLU A 128 3.83 1.78 -4.14
N ASP A 129 4.03 1.81 -2.81
CA ASP A 129 4.76 2.90 -2.14
C ASP A 129 6.24 2.59 -1.94
N ARG A 130 6.62 1.31 -2.10
CA ARG A 130 7.97 0.83 -1.83
C ARG A 130 8.74 0.52 -3.10
N ARG A 131 8.08 0.51 -4.26
CA ARG A 131 8.74 0.35 -5.56
C ARG A 131 9.73 1.48 -5.82
N GLY A 132 10.74 1.24 -6.65
CA GLY A 132 11.76 2.22 -7.03
C GLY A 132 12.79 2.54 -5.95
N TYR A 133 12.69 1.97 -4.75
CA TYR A 133 13.64 2.14 -3.66
C TYR A 133 14.67 1.03 -3.60
N PHE A 134 15.88 1.40 -3.19
CA PHE A 134 16.98 0.48 -2.95
C PHE A 134 17.08 0.17 -1.46
N TRP A 135 17.32 -1.09 -1.15
CA TRP A 135 17.44 -1.62 0.20
C TRP A 135 18.78 -2.32 0.32
N GLU A 136 19.58 -1.89 1.29
CA GLU A 136 20.73 -2.66 1.74
C GLU A 136 20.23 -3.76 2.68
N THR A 137 20.59 -5.01 2.37
CA THR A 137 20.15 -6.20 3.10
C THR A 137 21.33 -7.16 3.24
N LYS A 138 21.16 -8.23 4.03
CA LYS A 138 22.17 -9.30 4.15
C LYS A 138 22.46 -10.01 2.81
N TYR A 139 21.58 -9.87 1.83
CA TYR A 139 21.73 -10.42 0.48
C TYR A 139 22.43 -9.47 -0.50
N GLY A 140 22.77 -8.25 -0.05
CA GLY A 140 23.28 -7.18 -0.89
C GLY A 140 22.19 -6.15 -1.21
N TRP A 141 22.32 -5.49 -2.36
CA TRP A 141 21.37 -4.45 -2.78
C TRP A 141 20.14 -5.06 -3.42
N VAL A 142 18.98 -4.63 -2.95
CA VAL A 142 17.66 -5.06 -3.42
C VAL A 142 16.91 -3.85 -3.95
N LEU A 143 16.36 -3.93 -5.14
CA LEU A 143 15.45 -2.95 -5.73
C LEU A 143 14.05 -3.56 -5.82
N THR A 144 13.07 -2.88 -5.24
CA THR A 144 11.68 -3.34 -5.21
C THR A 144 10.88 -2.75 -6.35
N LEU A 145 10.07 -3.55 -7.04
CA LEU A 145 9.26 -3.18 -8.21
C LEU A 145 7.83 -3.72 -8.08
N LEU A 146 6.90 -3.19 -8.88
CA LEU A 146 5.60 -3.84 -9.08
C LEU A 146 5.80 -5.24 -9.69
N HIS A 147 4.83 -6.12 -9.45
CA HIS A 147 4.78 -7.37 -10.19
C HIS A 147 4.18 -7.11 -11.58
N PRO A 148 4.76 -7.62 -12.69
CA PRO A 148 4.21 -7.46 -14.04
C PRO A 148 2.74 -7.89 -14.16
N ALA A 149 2.38 -9.07 -13.62
CA ALA A 149 0.98 -9.49 -13.52
C ALA A 149 0.08 -8.48 -12.77
N GLY A 150 0.61 -7.83 -11.73
CA GLY A 150 -0.11 -6.78 -10.99
C GLY A 150 -0.22 -5.47 -11.77
N ALA A 151 0.79 -5.15 -12.59
CA ALA A 151 0.80 -4.00 -13.49
C ALA A 151 -0.21 -4.16 -14.63
N LEU A 152 -0.40 -5.37 -15.15
CA LEU A 152 -1.37 -5.68 -16.20
C LEU A 152 -2.82 -5.72 -15.69
N ARG A 153 -3.05 -6.29 -14.50
CA ARG A 153 -4.40 -6.50 -13.94
C ARG A 153 -5.01 -5.25 -13.31
N LYS A 154 -4.18 -4.33 -12.82
CA LYS A 154 -4.64 -3.11 -12.14
C LYS A 154 -4.69 -1.95 -13.12
N ILE A 155 -5.69 -1.09 -12.97
CA ILE A 155 -5.76 0.21 -13.65
C ILE A 155 -4.81 1.18 -12.94
N VAL A 156 -3.53 0.88 -13.03
CA VAL A 156 -2.39 1.74 -12.69
C VAL A 156 -1.52 1.83 -13.94
N PRO A 157 -0.73 2.90 -14.12
CA PRO A 157 0.23 3.01 -15.22
C PRO A 157 1.44 2.08 -14.97
N GLY A 158 1.17 0.78 -14.81
CA GLY A 158 2.11 -0.20 -14.30
C GLY A 158 3.32 -0.37 -15.21
N HIS A 159 3.10 -0.39 -16.52
CA HIS A 159 4.16 -0.44 -17.53
C HIS A 159 5.14 0.73 -17.39
N GLU A 160 4.63 1.98 -17.34
CA GLU A 160 5.47 3.18 -17.19
C GLU A 160 6.25 3.17 -15.88
N LEU A 161 5.62 2.75 -14.78
CA LEU A 161 6.28 2.63 -13.48
C LEU A 161 7.40 1.58 -13.49
N LEU A 162 7.17 0.44 -14.14
CA LEU A 162 8.18 -0.61 -14.33
C LEU A 162 9.35 -0.09 -15.19
N CYS A 163 9.07 0.57 -16.31
CA CYS A 163 10.07 1.17 -17.18
C CYS A 163 10.98 2.14 -16.39
N ARG A 164 10.38 3.03 -15.59
CA ARG A 164 11.10 3.97 -14.74
C ARG A 164 11.96 3.25 -13.70
N ASP A 165 11.43 2.21 -13.06
CA ASP A 165 12.16 1.45 -12.02
C ASP A 165 13.32 0.63 -12.58
N PHE A 166 13.14 -0.03 -13.73
CA PHE A 166 14.25 -0.67 -14.44
C PHE A 166 15.30 0.35 -14.87
N GLY A 167 14.88 1.54 -15.34
CA GLY A 167 15.78 2.66 -15.60
C GLY A 167 16.59 3.09 -14.36
N ARG A 168 16.03 2.96 -13.15
CA ARG A 168 16.76 3.17 -11.89
C ARG A 168 17.80 2.09 -11.66
N ALA A 169 17.47 0.81 -11.89
CA ALA A 169 18.43 -0.29 -11.83
C ALA A 169 19.66 -0.04 -12.73
N ARG A 170 19.42 0.42 -13.97
CA ARG A 170 20.49 0.78 -14.93
C ARG A 170 21.43 1.84 -14.38
N ARG A 171 20.87 2.93 -13.81
CA ARG A 171 21.66 4.04 -13.27
C ARG A 171 22.46 3.61 -12.06
N TRP A 172 21.85 2.82 -11.18
CA TRP A 172 22.51 2.26 -10.00
C TRP A 172 23.73 1.41 -10.38
N LEU A 173 23.56 0.43 -11.28
CA LEU A 173 24.67 -0.44 -11.71
C LEU A 173 25.78 0.29 -12.44
N ARG A 174 25.50 1.45 -13.04
CA ARG A 174 26.49 2.32 -13.69
C ARG A 174 27.16 3.31 -12.74
N GLY A 175 26.83 3.27 -11.44
CA GLY A 175 27.32 4.26 -10.47
C GLY A 175 26.80 5.68 -10.72
N LYS A 176 25.74 5.83 -11.52
CA LYS A 176 25.11 7.12 -11.86
C LYS A 176 23.96 7.48 -10.91
N LEU A 177 23.71 6.65 -9.91
CA LEU A 177 22.77 6.91 -8.82
C LEU A 177 23.54 6.75 -7.51
N PRO A 178 23.85 7.84 -6.79
CA PRO A 178 24.67 7.78 -5.58
C PRO A 178 23.95 7.04 -4.46
N ARG A 179 24.69 6.45 -3.52
CA ARG A 179 24.10 5.98 -2.26
C ARG A 179 23.72 7.20 -1.45
N GLU A 180 22.46 7.35 -1.12
CA GLU A 180 22.01 8.44 -0.27
C GLU A 180 22.01 8.04 1.19
N GLU A 181 22.41 8.99 2.04
CA GLU A 181 22.14 8.96 3.47
C GLU A 181 21.18 10.11 3.78
N PHE A 182 20.18 9.85 4.61
CA PHE A 182 19.29 10.92 5.07
C PHE A 182 20.07 11.82 6.03
N PRO A 183 20.07 13.14 5.83
CA PRO A 183 20.68 14.05 6.79
C PRO A 183 20.07 13.87 8.19
N GLU A 184 20.91 14.05 9.21
CA GLU A 184 20.44 14.08 10.59
C GLU A 184 19.43 15.20 10.78
N VAL A 185 18.26 14.92 11.34
CA VAL A 185 17.25 15.94 11.63
C VAL A 185 17.67 16.72 12.87
N ARG A 186 17.87 18.04 12.70
CA ARG A 186 18.30 18.92 13.79
C ARG A 186 17.10 19.53 14.52
N THR A 187 17.26 19.84 15.80
CA THR A 187 16.24 20.62 16.50
C THR A 187 16.28 22.07 16.03
N LEU A 188 15.11 22.68 15.84
CA LEU A 188 15.01 24.09 15.49
C LEU A 188 15.48 24.96 16.66
N GLN A 189 16.49 25.79 16.41
CA GLN A 189 17.11 26.68 17.41
C GLN A 189 17.23 28.11 16.87
N ARG A 190 17.47 29.09 17.75
CA ARG A 190 17.46 30.53 17.40
C ARG A 190 18.45 30.95 16.29
N THR A 191 19.45 30.12 15.99
CA THR A 191 20.52 30.38 15.01
C THR A 191 20.13 30.10 13.55
N THR A 192 18.86 29.89 13.23
CA THR A 192 18.34 29.51 11.90
C THR A 192 18.30 30.65 10.87
N ARG A 193 19.36 31.46 10.84
CA ARG A 193 19.55 32.48 9.80
C ARG A 193 19.46 31.87 8.39
N THR A 194 19.94 30.65 8.21
CA THR A 194 19.88 29.92 6.94
C THR A 194 18.44 29.68 6.47
N LEU A 195 17.55 29.19 7.34
CA LEU A 195 16.13 28.99 7.00
C LEU A 195 15.43 30.30 6.67
N ARG A 196 15.68 31.36 7.46
CA ARG A 196 15.10 32.70 7.22
C ARG A 196 15.54 33.31 5.88
N GLN A 197 16.75 33.00 5.43
CA GLN A 197 17.33 33.51 4.19
C GLN A 197 17.10 32.59 2.98
N SER A 198 16.54 31.39 3.20
CA SER A 198 16.28 30.44 2.13
C SER A 198 15.23 30.99 1.18
N LYS A 199 15.48 30.92 -0.13
CA LYS A 199 14.52 31.29 -1.16
C LYS A 199 13.36 30.30 -1.21
N ILE A 200 13.63 29.04 -0.90
CA ILE A 200 12.65 27.97 -0.84
C ILE A 200 12.74 27.32 0.54
N LEU A 201 11.62 27.30 1.25
CA LEU A 201 11.50 26.69 2.56
C LEU A 201 10.39 25.65 2.53
N ALA A 202 10.75 24.37 2.58
CA ALA A 202 9.76 23.32 2.71
C ALA A 202 9.36 23.15 4.17
N PHE A 203 8.10 22.81 4.41
CA PHE A 203 7.60 22.52 5.74
C PHE A 203 6.59 21.37 5.72
N ASP A 204 6.42 20.73 6.87
CA ASP A 204 5.52 19.61 7.11
C ASP A 204 5.16 19.57 8.59
N ILE A 205 3.94 19.17 8.97
CA ILE A 205 3.55 19.02 10.38
C ILE A 205 3.29 17.57 10.78
N GLU A 206 3.61 17.29 12.04
CA GLU A 206 3.19 16.06 12.70
C GLU A 206 2.12 16.38 13.73
N THR A 207 1.06 15.59 13.71
CA THR A 207 -0.12 15.83 14.56
C THR A 207 -0.33 14.70 15.56
N ARG A 208 -0.80 15.04 16.76
CA ARG A 208 -1.28 14.09 17.77
C ARG A 208 -2.78 14.35 18.04
N PHE A 209 -3.38 13.57 18.94
CA PHE A 209 -4.79 13.60 19.37
C PHE A 209 -5.60 14.86 19.01
N GLY A 210 -6.79 14.67 18.42
CA GLY A 210 -7.68 15.78 18.06
C GLY A 210 -7.11 16.72 16.99
N HIS A 211 -6.13 16.27 16.21
CA HIS A 211 -5.41 17.06 15.19
C HIS A 211 -4.60 18.23 15.77
N GLN A 212 -4.07 18.08 16.99
CA GLN A 212 -3.16 19.05 17.58
C GLN A 212 -1.80 19.02 16.87
N VAL A 213 -1.30 20.19 16.48
CA VAL A 213 0.06 20.35 15.93
C VAL A 213 1.09 20.03 17.02
N PHE A 214 1.88 18.99 16.77
CA PHE A 214 2.84 18.46 17.74
C PHE A 214 4.27 18.78 17.35
N ALA A 215 4.58 18.72 16.05
CA ALA A 215 5.88 19.13 15.52
C ALA A 215 5.73 19.78 14.15
N CYS A 216 6.73 20.55 13.75
CA CYS A 216 6.82 21.07 12.39
C CYS A 216 8.24 20.96 11.88
N GLY A 217 8.42 20.22 10.78
CA GLY A 217 9.68 20.12 10.06
C GLY A 217 9.88 21.29 9.11
N PHE A 218 11.14 21.71 8.95
CA PHE A 218 11.55 22.73 7.99
C PHE A 218 12.83 22.30 7.27
N THR A 219 12.89 22.47 5.95
CA THR A 219 14.12 22.29 5.16
C THR A 219 14.29 23.43 4.17
N GLY A 220 15.41 24.14 4.26
CA GLY A 220 15.73 25.29 3.42
C GLY A 220 16.61 24.94 2.20
N ASP A 221 17.34 25.94 1.72
CA ASP A 221 18.27 25.79 0.57
C ASP A 221 19.55 25.03 0.91
N ASP A 222 19.90 24.93 2.19
CA ASP A 222 21.03 24.13 2.69
C ASP A 222 20.74 22.61 2.69
N LEU A 223 19.50 22.21 2.38
CA LEU A 223 19.02 20.82 2.43
C LEU A 223 19.23 20.15 3.80
N GLN A 224 19.37 20.94 4.86
CA GLN A 224 19.43 20.45 6.23
C GLN A 224 18.02 20.47 6.83
N PRO A 225 17.45 19.31 7.22
CA PRO A 225 16.19 19.28 7.93
C PRO A 225 16.34 19.74 9.38
N TYR A 226 15.38 20.56 9.80
CA TYR A 226 15.17 21.01 11.17
C TYR A 226 13.76 20.63 11.61
N VAL A 227 13.54 20.47 12.92
CA VAL A 227 12.21 20.22 13.49
C VAL A 227 11.96 21.08 14.71
N ALA A 228 10.85 21.82 14.71
CA ALA A 228 10.27 22.43 15.89
C ALA A 228 9.56 21.34 16.70
N LYS A 229 10.01 21.12 17.95
CA LYS A 229 9.45 20.10 18.85
C LYS A 229 8.33 20.70 19.68
N TYR A 230 7.39 19.89 20.14
CA TYR A 230 6.30 20.37 21.01
C TYR A 230 6.86 21.13 22.23
N GLY A 231 6.33 22.32 22.49
CA GLY A 231 6.78 23.20 23.57
C GLY A 231 8.17 23.81 23.40
N ARG A 232 8.91 23.55 22.31
CA ARG A 232 10.26 24.08 22.05
C ARG A 232 10.44 24.51 20.59
N GLY A 233 10.56 25.81 20.36
CA GLY A 233 10.80 26.39 19.04
C GLY A 233 9.53 26.73 18.28
N PHE A 234 8.35 26.73 18.91
CA PHE A 234 7.09 27.15 18.29
C PHE A 234 7.04 28.66 18.02
N ASP A 235 7.77 29.45 18.81
CA ASP A 235 8.04 30.87 18.53
C ASP A 235 8.82 31.05 17.22
N LEU A 236 9.84 30.21 17.01
CA LEU A 236 10.63 30.20 15.79
C LEU A 236 9.84 29.62 14.60
N MET A 237 9.03 28.59 14.84
CA MET A 237 8.12 28.02 13.86
C MET A 237 7.14 29.09 13.36
N ALA A 238 6.47 29.79 14.28
CA ALA A 238 5.55 30.88 13.94
C ALA A 238 6.25 31.96 13.10
N ASP A 239 7.46 32.37 13.50
CA ASP A 239 8.28 33.30 12.74
C ASP A 239 8.58 32.79 11.33
N LEU A 240 8.93 31.51 11.15
CA LEU A 240 9.18 30.94 9.82
C LEU A 240 7.92 30.83 8.97
N LEU A 241 6.78 30.40 9.56
CA LEU A 241 5.49 30.25 8.87
C LEU A 241 4.89 31.57 8.38
N ASN A 242 5.30 32.71 8.94
CA ASN A 242 4.96 34.03 8.39
C ASN A 242 5.54 34.27 6.99
N GLY A 243 6.53 33.46 6.56
CA GLY A 243 7.20 33.66 5.28
C GLY A 243 7.99 34.97 5.22
N ARG A 244 8.65 35.23 4.09
CA ARG A 244 9.32 36.50 3.80
C ARG A 244 8.98 36.89 2.37
N GLU A 245 9.12 38.18 2.06
CA GLU A 245 8.93 38.65 0.70
C GLU A 245 9.87 37.90 -0.27
N GLY A 246 9.30 37.34 -1.35
CA GLY A 246 10.02 36.55 -2.34
C GLY A 246 10.44 35.15 -1.90
N GLN A 247 10.17 34.74 -0.66
CA GLN A 247 10.36 33.36 -0.19
C GLN A 247 9.19 32.48 -0.65
N LYS A 248 9.51 31.31 -1.18
CA LYS A 248 8.53 30.28 -1.53
C LYS A 248 8.44 29.25 -0.42
N GLY A 249 7.25 29.01 0.10
CA GLY A 249 7.02 27.89 1.01
C GLY A 249 6.35 26.74 0.33
N VAL A 250 6.94 25.55 0.52
CA VAL A 250 6.54 24.35 -0.18
C VAL A 250 6.05 23.31 0.81
N ALA A 251 4.84 22.79 0.60
CA ALA A 251 4.34 21.66 1.36
C ALA A 251 4.05 20.46 0.45
N HIS A 252 3.71 19.34 1.07
CA HIS A 252 3.14 18.18 0.38
C HIS A 252 1.75 17.93 0.94
N ASN A 253 0.70 18.10 0.12
CA ASN A 253 -0.68 18.08 0.63
C ASN A 253 -0.91 19.17 1.71
N GLY A 254 -0.38 20.37 1.44
CA GLY A 254 -0.44 21.52 2.33
C GLY A 254 -1.85 21.93 2.80
N PRO A 255 -2.97 21.62 2.11
CA PRO A 255 -4.30 21.87 2.69
C PRO A 255 -4.51 21.24 4.07
N TYR A 256 -3.90 20.09 4.34
CA TYR A 256 -3.97 19.45 5.66
C TYR A 256 -3.15 20.24 6.69
N ASP A 257 -1.88 20.51 6.40
CA ASP A 257 -0.96 21.19 7.31
C ASP A 257 -1.44 22.60 7.66
N VAL A 258 -1.84 23.37 6.65
CA VAL A 258 -2.24 24.77 6.80
C VAL A 258 -3.55 24.90 7.56
N ASP A 259 -4.53 24.02 7.33
CA ASP A 259 -5.78 24.01 8.13
C ASP A 259 -5.48 23.82 9.61
N LEU A 260 -4.62 22.87 9.95
CA LEU A 260 -4.31 22.54 11.34
C LEU A 260 -3.41 23.59 12.01
N LEU A 261 -2.43 24.13 11.29
CA LEU A 261 -1.61 25.25 11.75
C LEU A 261 -2.47 26.49 12.05
N ASP A 262 -3.38 26.84 11.14
CA ASP A 262 -4.32 27.95 11.33
C ASP A 262 -5.20 27.75 12.58
N ARG A 263 -5.74 26.54 12.78
CA ARG A 263 -6.54 26.19 13.98
C ARG A 263 -5.72 26.25 15.26
N ALA A 264 -4.43 25.92 15.18
CA ALA A 264 -3.49 26.00 16.30
C ALA A 264 -2.98 27.42 16.57
N GLY A 265 -3.45 28.44 15.83
CA GLY A 265 -3.03 29.83 16.01
C GLY A 265 -1.74 30.21 15.30
N PHE A 266 -1.31 29.42 14.32
CA PHE A 266 -0.13 29.65 13.49
C PHE A 266 -0.54 29.95 12.04
N PRO A 267 -1.03 31.16 11.72
CA PRO A 267 -1.41 31.51 10.36
C PRO A 267 -0.23 31.33 9.40
N THR A 268 -0.41 30.55 8.34
CA THR A 268 0.70 30.13 7.48
C THR A 268 0.74 30.92 6.18
N MET A 269 1.37 32.10 6.21
CA MET A 269 1.61 32.93 5.02
C MET A 269 2.72 32.36 4.11
N LEU A 270 3.51 31.42 4.63
CA LEU A 270 4.58 30.74 3.92
C LEU A 270 4.05 29.86 2.77
N TYR A 271 2.84 29.31 2.84
CA TYR A 271 2.35 28.32 1.85
C TYR A 271 2.08 28.95 0.47
N THR A 272 3.01 28.74 -0.48
CA THR A 272 2.93 29.30 -1.84
C THR A 272 2.99 28.26 -2.95
N ASP A 273 3.46 27.05 -2.63
CA ASP A 273 3.65 25.99 -3.60
C ASP A 273 3.39 24.61 -2.95
N ASP A 274 2.94 23.66 -3.75
CA ASP A 274 2.63 22.29 -3.30
C ASP A 274 3.17 21.23 -4.28
N THR A 275 3.92 20.26 -3.74
CA THR A 275 4.49 19.17 -4.54
C THR A 275 3.44 18.20 -5.08
N GLN A 276 2.35 17.98 -4.32
CA GLN A 276 1.25 17.12 -4.73
C GLN A 276 0.48 17.72 -5.90
N ALA A 277 0.22 19.04 -5.86
CA ALA A 277 -0.41 19.76 -6.96
C ALA A 277 0.49 19.80 -8.22
N ALA A 278 1.79 20.03 -8.05
CA ALA A 278 2.75 20.05 -9.16
C ALA A 278 2.77 18.71 -9.91
N TRP A 279 2.86 17.61 -9.17
CA TRP A 279 2.83 16.29 -9.80
C TRP A 279 1.45 15.95 -10.36
N GLY A 280 0.45 15.92 -9.47
CA GLY A 280 -0.78 15.20 -9.76
C GLY A 280 -1.87 16.01 -10.41
N ASN A 281 -1.63 17.29 -10.66
CA ASN A 281 -2.58 18.16 -11.34
C ASN A 281 -1.96 18.86 -12.56
N ALA A 282 -0.63 19.02 -12.61
CA ALA A 282 0.04 19.74 -13.69
C ALA A 282 0.92 18.85 -14.58
N LEU A 283 1.85 18.08 -13.99
CA LEU A 283 2.84 17.33 -14.76
C LEU A 283 2.30 16.01 -15.32
N GLU A 284 1.77 15.17 -14.44
CA GLU A 284 1.41 13.80 -14.77
C GLU A 284 -0.01 13.51 -14.27
N PRO A 285 -1.01 14.27 -14.75
CA PRO A 285 -2.40 14.11 -14.33
C PRO A 285 -2.87 12.66 -14.51
N GLU A 286 -2.48 11.97 -15.58
CA GLU A 286 -2.91 10.58 -15.84
C GLU A 286 -2.33 9.57 -14.86
N LEU A 287 -1.09 9.79 -14.38
CA LEU A 287 -0.51 9.01 -13.28
C LEU A 287 -1.14 9.37 -11.92
N ALA A 288 -2.03 10.36 -11.92
CA ALA A 288 -2.54 11.02 -10.76
C ALA A 288 -4.07 11.21 -10.75
N PHE A 289 -4.79 10.64 -11.73
CA PHE A 289 -6.27 10.65 -11.85
C PHE A 289 -6.97 9.32 -11.54
N ARG A 290 -8.08 9.47 -10.81
CA ARG A 290 -9.00 8.43 -10.36
C ARG A 290 -10.04 8.27 -11.45
N ASP A 291 -10.03 7.12 -12.11
CA ASP A 291 -11.15 6.60 -12.88
C ASP A 291 -12.50 6.71 -12.12
N GLU A 292 -13.56 7.24 -12.71
CA GLU A 292 -14.94 7.08 -12.23
C GLU A 292 -15.45 5.68 -12.61
N GLY A 293 -15.58 4.79 -11.63
CA GLY A 293 -15.97 3.40 -11.84
C GLY A 293 -16.61 2.86 -10.58
N GLU A 294 -17.78 2.26 -10.77
CA GLU A 294 -18.71 1.85 -9.73
C GLU A 294 -18.04 1.01 -8.63
N GLY A 295 -18.06 1.52 -7.39
CA GLY A 295 -17.96 0.72 -6.18
C GLY A 295 -16.59 0.42 -5.58
N LYS A 296 -15.46 0.55 -6.30
CA LYS A 296 -14.11 0.38 -5.71
C LYS A 296 -13.15 1.44 -6.21
N GLY A 297 -13.05 2.54 -5.45
CA GLY A 297 -12.31 3.74 -5.82
C GLY A 297 -10.91 3.47 -6.39
N ARG A 298 -10.68 3.94 -7.62
CA ARG A 298 -9.37 3.95 -8.25
C ARG A 298 -8.43 4.85 -7.41
N LEU A 299 -7.24 4.36 -7.04
CA LEU A 299 -6.30 5.08 -6.19
C LEU A 299 -5.14 5.61 -7.02
N THR A 300 -5.11 6.92 -7.19
CA THR A 300 -3.92 7.65 -7.61
C THR A 300 -3.04 7.87 -6.41
N ARG A 301 -1.75 7.62 -6.56
CA ARG A 301 -0.82 7.81 -5.44
C ARG A 301 0.01 9.06 -5.64
N LYS A 302 -0.54 10.16 -5.15
CA LYS A 302 0.16 11.43 -5.00
C LYS A 302 0.84 11.54 -3.61
N GLY A 303 1.11 10.42 -2.95
CA GLY A 303 1.73 10.41 -1.63
C GLY A 303 3.24 10.67 -1.71
N LEU A 304 3.79 11.24 -0.66
CA LEU A 304 5.20 11.61 -0.58
C LEU A 304 6.14 10.41 -0.82
N ALA A 305 5.77 9.22 -0.33
CA ALA A 305 6.49 7.96 -0.58
C ALA A 305 6.50 7.56 -2.07
N SER A 306 5.35 7.60 -2.72
CA SER A 306 5.24 7.24 -4.13
C SER A 306 6.00 8.22 -5.01
N LEU A 307 5.91 9.53 -4.72
CA LEU A 307 6.67 10.56 -5.43
C LEU A 307 8.17 10.44 -5.23
N GLY A 308 8.61 10.16 -3.99
CA GLY A 308 10.01 9.96 -3.68
C GLY A 308 10.64 8.84 -4.51
N SER A 309 9.92 7.75 -4.78
CA SER A 309 10.40 6.66 -5.66
C SER A 309 10.65 7.10 -7.10
N LEU A 310 9.87 8.08 -7.58
CA LEU A 310 9.94 8.59 -8.94
C LEU A 310 11.05 9.63 -9.07
N CYS A 311 11.39 10.31 -7.98
CA CYS A 311 12.45 11.32 -7.97
C CYS A 311 13.80 10.71 -8.43
N PRO A 312 14.40 11.22 -9.52
CA PRO A 312 15.64 10.70 -10.10
C PRO A 312 16.83 10.68 -9.14
N THR A 313 16.79 11.53 -8.12
CA THR A 313 17.89 11.72 -7.18
C THR A 313 17.64 11.05 -5.84
N MET A 314 16.42 10.61 -5.55
CA MET A 314 16.09 9.95 -4.28
C MET A 314 16.00 8.46 -4.46
N ASN A 315 16.65 7.66 -3.62
CA ASN A 315 16.70 6.21 -3.80
C ASN A 315 16.66 5.38 -2.52
N VAL A 316 16.72 6.01 -1.35
CA VAL A 316 16.53 5.36 -0.05
C VAL A 316 15.13 5.70 0.49
N PRO A 317 14.40 4.72 1.04
CA PRO A 317 13.08 4.94 1.62
C PRO A 317 13.21 5.77 2.91
N TYR A 318 12.71 7.01 2.91
CA TYR A 318 12.89 7.97 4.02
C TYR A 318 12.14 7.57 5.29
N TRP A 319 11.06 6.81 5.16
CA TRP A 319 10.25 6.30 6.28
C TRP A 319 10.86 5.06 6.95
N LYS A 320 12.05 4.58 6.53
CA LYS A 320 12.67 3.33 7.03
C LYS A 320 13.33 3.44 8.42
N ALA A 321 13.21 4.57 9.15
CA ALA A 321 13.66 4.56 10.54
C ALA A 321 12.68 3.75 11.41
N GLU A 322 13.05 2.50 11.70
CA GLU A 322 12.57 1.59 12.74
C GLU A 322 11.22 1.96 13.37
N TYR A 323 10.17 1.78 12.56
CA TYR A 323 8.79 1.91 12.97
C TYR A 323 8.30 0.65 13.67
N SER A 324 8.66 0.52 14.94
CA SER A 324 8.14 -0.50 15.85
C SER A 324 6.83 -0.05 16.51
N ARG A 325 5.80 0.35 15.75
CA ARG A 325 4.46 0.52 16.35
C ARG A 325 3.76 -0.83 16.65
N PHE A 326 4.38 -1.94 16.24
CA PHE A 326 3.85 -3.28 16.47
C PHE A 326 4.31 -3.90 17.79
N LYS A 327 5.05 -3.18 18.64
CA LYS A 327 5.31 -3.63 20.01
C LYS A 327 4.17 -3.29 20.99
N HIS A 328 3.32 -2.31 20.66
CA HIS A 328 2.26 -1.82 21.56
C HIS A 328 0.95 -1.48 20.79
N PRO A 329 0.19 -2.49 20.33
CA PRO A 329 -1.05 -2.32 19.57
C PRO A 329 -2.18 -1.59 20.34
N GLU A 330 -2.10 -1.52 21.67
CA GLU A 330 -3.06 -0.83 22.54
C GLU A 330 -3.06 0.71 22.40
N TRP A 331 -2.05 1.28 21.73
CA TRP A 331 -1.92 2.72 21.43
C TRP A 331 -2.38 3.07 20.02
N VAL A 332 -3.03 2.11 19.34
CA VAL A 332 -3.67 2.30 18.05
C VAL A 332 -5.15 2.57 18.30
N SER A 333 -5.55 3.83 18.17
CA SER A 333 -6.91 4.36 18.35
C SER A 333 -7.47 4.44 19.77
N GLY A 334 -6.72 4.06 20.81
CA GLY A 334 -7.01 4.42 22.19
C GLY A 334 -6.42 5.78 22.55
N TYR A 335 -7.25 6.74 22.95
CA TYR A 335 -6.85 8.04 23.51
C TYR A 335 -6.08 7.83 24.84
N PRO A 336 -4.79 8.21 24.96
CA PRO A 336 -4.11 8.35 26.24
C PRO A 336 -4.60 9.61 26.96
N ARG A 337 -4.54 9.56 28.29
CA ARG A 337 -4.99 10.60 29.23
C ARG A 337 -4.13 11.87 29.13
N ASP A 338 -4.62 12.92 29.81
CA ASP A 338 -4.23 14.35 29.80
C ASP A 338 -2.75 14.69 30.14
N ASP A 339 -1.88 13.69 30.19
CA ASP A 339 -0.51 13.79 30.66
C ASP A 339 0.38 14.14 29.45
N LEU A 340 0.51 15.44 29.15
CA LEU A 340 1.19 15.97 27.96
C LEU A 340 2.71 15.67 27.86
N PHE A 341 3.31 14.97 28.83
CA PHE A 341 4.71 14.58 28.81
C PHE A 341 4.88 13.18 29.43
N PRO A 342 5.31 12.17 28.66
CA PRO A 342 5.52 10.84 29.21
C PRO A 342 6.77 10.83 30.11
N GLU A 343 6.59 10.40 31.36
CA GLU A 343 7.68 10.21 32.33
C GLU A 343 8.51 8.96 32.01
N GLU A 344 8.01 8.02 31.20
CA GLU A 344 8.67 6.76 30.90
C GLU A 344 9.64 6.84 29.70
N GLN A 345 10.68 5.99 29.71
CA GLN A 345 11.79 6.03 28.75
C GLN A 345 11.41 5.48 27.37
N GLU A 346 10.46 4.54 27.31
CA GLU A 346 10.00 3.87 26.08
C GLU A 346 9.10 4.80 25.24
N GLU A 347 8.23 5.57 25.90
CA GLU A 347 7.35 6.57 25.26
C GLU A 347 8.11 7.80 24.72
N ARG A 348 9.24 8.17 25.35
CA ARG A 348 10.15 9.20 24.81
C ARG A 348 10.77 8.78 23.47
N GLY A 349 11.04 7.49 23.29
CA GLY A 349 11.54 6.94 22.03
C GLY A 349 10.57 7.10 20.87
N GLU A 350 9.26 6.99 21.12
CA GLU A 350 8.21 7.20 20.10
C GLU A 350 8.04 8.69 19.74
N LEU A 351 8.22 9.60 20.70
CA LEU A 351 8.19 11.04 20.43
C LEU A 351 9.35 11.50 19.54
N ASP A 352 10.56 10.99 19.78
CA ASP A 352 11.70 11.31 18.93
C ASP A 352 11.52 10.78 17.50
N LYS A 353 10.79 9.68 17.30
CA LYS A 353 10.43 9.21 15.95
C LYS A 353 9.53 10.19 15.20
N LEU A 354 8.51 10.76 15.85
CA LEU A 354 7.65 11.78 15.23
C LEU A 354 8.47 13.02 14.84
N TYR A 355 9.40 13.46 15.67
CA TYR A 355 10.27 14.58 15.32
C TYR A 355 11.21 14.27 14.15
N LEU A 356 11.74 13.05 14.09
CA LEU A 356 12.53 12.59 12.96
C LEU A 356 11.71 12.53 11.67
N MET A 357 10.43 12.13 11.75
CA MET A 357 9.54 12.10 10.59
C MET A 357 9.29 13.48 10.01
N GLY A 358 8.75 14.42 10.78
CA GLY A 358 8.43 15.75 10.25
C GLY A 358 9.65 16.43 9.62
N GLY A 359 10.83 16.27 10.24
CA GLY A 359 12.09 16.71 9.63
C GLY A 359 12.38 16.05 8.27
N ARG A 360 12.27 14.73 8.18
CA ARG A 360 12.48 13.98 6.92
C ARG A 360 11.43 14.31 5.86
N ASP A 361 10.17 14.48 6.23
CA ASP A 361 9.09 14.77 5.29
C ASP A 361 9.25 16.16 4.69
N SER A 362 9.67 17.15 5.50
CA SER A 362 10.08 18.47 4.98
C SER A 362 11.28 18.38 4.03
N TYR A 363 12.26 17.51 4.32
CA TYR A 363 13.44 17.31 3.45
C TYR A 363 13.07 16.66 2.12
N VAL A 364 12.24 15.63 2.15
CA VAL A 364 11.73 14.95 0.95
C VAL A 364 10.92 15.93 0.12
N THR A 365 10.04 16.71 0.75
CA THR A 365 9.26 17.77 0.09
C THR A 365 10.17 18.79 -0.60
N ARG A 366 11.23 19.26 0.07
CA ARG A 366 12.21 20.18 -0.50
C ARG A 366 12.93 19.58 -1.71
N ARG A 367 13.34 18.30 -1.62
CA ARG A 367 14.02 17.55 -2.69
C ARG A 367 13.11 17.31 -3.88
N LEU A 368 11.86 16.94 -3.64
CA LEU A 368 10.85 16.77 -4.68
C LEU A 368 10.61 18.09 -5.41
N TRP A 369 10.52 19.21 -4.69
CA TRP A 369 10.33 20.51 -5.33
C TRP A 369 11.49 20.90 -6.26
N ASN A 370 12.74 20.63 -5.86
CA ASN A 370 13.92 20.80 -6.73
C ASN A 370 13.84 19.99 -8.03
N TRP A 371 13.15 18.86 -8.01
CA TRP A 371 12.95 18.04 -9.18
C TRP A 371 11.72 18.46 -10.00
N LEU A 372 10.59 18.70 -9.34
CA LEU A 372 9.29 18.94 -9.98
C LEU A 372 9.23 20.31 -10.64
N TRP A 373 9.64 21.39 -9.96
CA TRP A 373 9.48 22.74 -10.48
C TRP A 373 10.19 22.97 -11.83
N PRO A 374 11.45 22.51 -12.04
CA PRO A 374 12.08 22.57 -13.35
C PRO A 374 11.31 21.82 -14.45
N GLN A 375 10.59 20.73 -14.11
CA GLN A 375 9.75 20.03 -15.08
C GLN A 375 8.51 20.84 -15.43
N VAL A 376 7.87 21.46 -14.43
CA VAL A 376 6.68 22.32 -14.64
C VAL A 376 7.04 23.42 -15.64
N VAL A 377 8.18 24.08 -15.42
CA VAL A 377 8.68 25.13 -16.31
C VAL A 377 9.05 24.60 -17.69
N LYS A 378 9.79 23.49 -17.75
CA LYS A 378 10.24 22.91 -19.01
C LYS A 378 9.07 22.49 -19.90
N GLN A 379 7.98 22.01 -19.31
CA GLN A 379 6.79 21.56 -20.04
C GLN A 379 5.81 22.69 -20.35
N GLY A 380 6.03 23.90 -19.82
CA GLY A 380 5.15 25.05 -20.03
C GLY A 380 3.79 24.91 -19.33
N VAL A 381 3.72 24.16 -18.23
CA VAL A 381 2.47 23.86 -17.49
C VAL A 381 2.30 24.70 -16.22
N GLU A 382 3.03 25.80 -16.10
CA GLU A 382 2.92 26.72 -14.97
C GLU A 382 1.49 27.28 -14.77
N PRO A 383 0.74 27.67 -15.82
CA PRO A 383 -0.63 28.16 -15.63
C PRO A 383 -1.57 27.12 -15.02
N GLN A 384 -1.47 25.86 -15.47
CA GLN A 384 -2.25 24.73 -14.97
C GLN A 384 -1.88 24.43 -13.51
N TYR A 385 -0.58 24.45 -13.20
CA TYR A 385 -0.10 24.32 -11.84
C TYR A 385 -0.65 25.42 -10.93
N ARG A 386 -0.58 26.69 -11.36
CA ARG A 386 -1.05 27.82 -10.55
C ARG A 386 -2.55 27.73 -10.29
N LEU A 387 -3.34 27.39 -11.31
CA LEU A 387 -4.77 27.12 -11.14
C LEU A 387 -5.02 26.00 -10.13
N ALA A 388 -4.32 24.87 -10.24
CA ALA A 388 -4.46 23.75 -9.32
C ALA A 388 -4.09 24.15 -7.88
N PHE A 389 -2.97 24.85 -7.68
CA PHE A 389 -2.55 25.33 -6.38
C PHE A 389 -3.56 26.32 -5.77
N GLU A 390 -4.12 27.24 -6.56
CA GLU A 390 -5.14 28.19 -6.05
C GLU A 390 -6.37 27.49 -5.49
N THR A 391 -6.75 26.33 -6.06
CA THR A 391 -7.86 25.54 -5.51
C THR A 391 -7.57 25.00 -4.11
N ASN A 392 -6.31 24.72 -3.76
CA ASN A 392 -5.93 24.27 -2.42
C ASN A 392 -6.31 25.32 -1.35
N ILE A 393 -6.06 26.60 -1.63
CA ILE A 393 -6.40 27.71 -0.73
C ILE A 393 -7.91 27.80 -0.48
N ARG A 394 -8.71 27.55 -1.53
CA ARG A 394 -10.18 27.52 -1.43
C ARG A 394 -10.64 26.29 -0.64
N CYS A 395 -10.04 25.13 -0.86
CA CYS A 395 -10.32 23.91 -0.12
C CYS A 395 -10.08 24.08 1.38
N ILE A 396 -8.95 24.68 1.79
CA ILE A 396 -8.68 25.00 3.20
C ILE A 396 -9.83 25.84 3.80
N THR A 397 -10.23 26.89 3.09
CA THR A 397 -11.32 27.78 3.54
C THR A 397 -12.64 27.03 3.69
N MET A 398 -12.98 26.16 2.74
CA MET A 398 -14.21 25.36 2.77
C MET A 398 -14.20 24.33 3.91
N THR A 399 -13.08 23.62 4.10
CA THR A 399 -12.90 22.65 5.19
C THR A 399 -13.08 23.30 6.55
N ARG A 400 -12.52 24.50 6.75
CA ARG A 400 -12.66 25.27 8.00
C ARG A 400 -14.09 25.72 8.27
N ARG A 401 -14.83 26.10 7.24
CA ARG A 401 -16.25 26.50 7.38
C ARG A 401 -17.13 25.31 7.76
N GLY A 402 -16.82 24.13 7.20
CA GLY A 402 -17.61 22.93 7.39
C GLY A 402 -19.06 23.07 6.90
N TRP A 403 -19.86 22.08 7.22
CA TRP A 403 -21.29 22.04 6.91
C TRP A 403 -22.08 21.79 8.17
N ARG A 404 -23.18 22.51 8.37
CA ARG A 404 -24.11 22.23 9.47
C ARG A 404 -24.96 21.03 9.09
N VAL A 405 -24.98 20.03 9.96
CA VAL A 405 -25.79 18.82 9.81
C VAL A 405 -26.93 18.86 10.82
N ASN A 406 -28.14 18.52 10.39
CA ASN A 406 -29.29 18.34 11.28
C ASN A 406 -29.18 16.95 11.92
N GLU A 407 -28.60 16.90 13.12
CA GLU A 407 -28.31 15.64 13.82
C GLU A 407 -29.58 14.84 14.17
N PRO A 408 -30.68 15.44 14.69
CA PRO A 408 -31.92 14.71 14.90
C PRO A 408 -32.45 14.02 13.63
N LEU A 409 -32.50 14.74 12.50
CA LEU A 409 -32.96 14.18 11.24
C LEU A 409 -32.01 13.09 10.71
N ARG A 410 -30.70 13.20 10.97
CA ARG A 410 -29.73 12.16 10.61
C ARG A 410 -30.02 10.88 11.38
N VAL A 411 -30.25 10.96 12.69
CA VAL A 411 -30.56 9.80 13.54
C VAL A 411 -31.86 9.13 13.08
N GLU A 412 -32.93 9.90 12.89
CA GLU A 412 -34.22 9.39 12.38
C GLU A 412 -34.05 8.63 11.06
N ARG A 413 -33.26 9.17 10.13
CA ARG A 413 -32.99 8.51 8.84
C ARG A 413 -32.15 7.25 8.97
N MET A 414 -31.20 7.22 9.90
CA MET A 414 -30.40 6.02 10.15
C MET A 414 -31.27 4.89 10.70
N GLU A 415 -32.13 5.18 11.69
CA GLU A 415 -33.08 4.19 12.25
C GLU A 415 -34.04 3.65 11.18
N ALA A 416 -34.54 4.51 10.29
CA ALA A 416 -35.39 4.09 9.18
C ALA A 416 -34.64 3.21 8.15
N LEU A 417 -33.35 3.47 7.92
CA LEU A 417 -32.52 2.64 7.04
C LEU A 417 -32.24 1.27 7.67
N ASP A 418 -31.96 1.22 8.97
CA ASP A 418 -31.72 -0.04 9.69
C ASP A 418 -32.98 -0.92 9.66
N LYS A 419 -34.16 -0.33 9.89
CA LYS A 419 -35.43 -1.05 9.77
C LYS A 419 -35.65 -1.62 8.36
N ARG A 420 -35.39 -0.82 7.32
CA ARG A 420 -35.52 -1.27 5.92
C ARG A 420 -34.50 -2.35 5.56
N ALA A 421 -33.30 -2.29 6.13
CA ALA A 421 -32.28 -3.31 5.93
C ALA A 421 -32.74 -4.65 6.52
N GLU A 422 -33.41 -4.62 7.69
CA GLU A 422 -33.97 -5.82 8.30
C GLU A 422 -35.14 -6.39 7.51
N GLU A 423 -36.11 -5.56 7.11
CA GLU A 423 -37.21 -5.98 6.23
C GLU A 423 -36.70 -6.57 4.90
N ALA A 424 -35.62 -6.03 4.34
CA ALA A 424 -35.02 -6.54 3.11
C ALA A 424 -34.37 -7.93 3.30
N LYS A 425 -33.80 -8.22 4.49
CA LYS A 425 -33.31 -9.57 4.81
C LYS A 425 -34.45 -10.57 4.88
N GLU A 426 -35.57 -10.19 5.50
CA GLU A 426 -36.76 -11.04 5.58
C GLU A 426 -37.32 -11.34 4.17
N ILE A 427 -37.46 -10.33 3.32
CA ILE A 427 -37.90 -10.51 1.93
C ILE A 427 -36.93 -11.39 1.14
N ALA A 428 -35.62 -11.20 1.30
CA ALA A 428 -34.61 -12.01 0.61
C ALA A 428 -34.64 -13.47 1.08
N ARG A 429 -34.83 -13.71 2.38
CA ARG A 429 -35.01 -15.04 2.96
C ARG A 429 -36.27 -15.70 2.41
N ASP A 430 -37.40 -15.00 2.44
CA ASP A 430 -38.68 -15.53 1.98
C ASP A 430 -38.67 -15.79 0.46
N ALA A 431 -38.03 -14.93 -0.33
CA ALA A 431 -37.81 -15.15 -1.76
C ALA A 431 -36.86 -16.33 -2.04
N ALA A 432 -35.81 -16.52 -1.23
CA ALA A 432 -34.92 -17.67 -1.33
C ALA A 432 -35.66 -18.98 -1.00
N LEU A 433 -36.48 -18.99 0.05
CA LEU A 433 -37.32 -20.13 0.42
C LEU A 433 -38.35 -20.46 -0.68
N LEU A 434 -39.06 -19.45 -1.22
CA LEU A 434 -39.98 -19.61 -2.35
C LEU A 434 -39.29 -20.12 -3.62
N TYR A 435 -38.06 -19.66 -3.90
CA TYR A 435 -37.27 -20.16 -5.03
C TYR A 435 -36.90 -21.64 -4.84
N ILE A 436 -36.48 -22.03 -3.64
CA ILE A 436 -36.17 -23.43 -3.29
C ILE A 436 -37.42 -24.32 -3.41
N GLU A 437 -38.56 -23.86 -2.90
CA GLU A 437 -39.83 -24.58 -2.92
C GLU A 437 -40.38 -24.75 -4.34
N LYS A 438 -40.24 -23.71 -5.19
CA LYS A 438 -40.80 -23.71 -6.56
C LYS A 438 -39.93 -24.42 -7.60
N HIS A 439 -38.60 -24.46 -7.39
CA HIS A 439 -37.65 -25.02 -8.36
C HIS A 439 -37.07 -26.38 -7.95
N GLU A 440 -37.60 -27.01 -6.88
CA GLU A 440 -37.20 -28.33 -6.36
C GLU A 440 -35.72 -28.70 -6.63
N ILE A 441 -34.73 -27.96 -6.11
CA ILE A 441 -33.30 -28.38 -6.15
C ILE A 441 -32.72 -28.65 -7.58
N GLU A 442 -33.47 -28.53 -8.67
CA GLU A 442 -33.03 -28.96 -10.00
C GLU A 442 -32.05 -27.96 -10.63
N ASP A 443 -32.19 -26.67 -10.31
CA ASP A 443 -31.24 -25.63 -10.74
C ASP A 443 -29.94 -25.61 -9.90
N PHE A 444 -29.96 -26.14 -8.67
CA PHE A 444 -28.76 -26.32 -7.84
C PHE A 444 -27.90 -27.53 -8.27
N ARG A 445 -28.43 -28.37 -9.16
CA ARG A 445 -27.78 -29.59 -9.70
C ARG A 445 -26.56 -29.28 -10.57
N TRP A 446 -26.38 -28.02 -11.00
CA TRP A 446 -25.34 -27.63 -11.96
C TRP A 446 -24.11 -26.93 -11.36
N VAL A 447 -23.99 -26.85 -10.04
CA VAL A 447 -22.75 -26.35 -9.40
C VAL A 447 -21.71 -27.48 -9.33
N LYS A 448 -20.88 -27.54 -10.38
CA LYS A 448 -19.57 -28.24 -10.53
C LYS A 448 -19.22 -29.37 -9.54
N GLN A 449 -19.16 -30.60 -10.08
CA GLN A 449 -18.45 -31.81 -9.63
C GLN A 449 -17.72 -31.73 -8.26
N CYS A 450 -18.31 -32.37 -7.26
CA CYS A 450 -17.68 -32.64 -5.98
C CYS A 450 -16.72 -33.86 -6.07
N TRP A 451 -15.51 -33.72 -5.51
CA TRP A 451 -14.47 -34.74 -5.51
C TRP A 451 -14.77 -35.96 -4.61
N CYS A 452 -15.74 -35.90 -3.69
CA CYS A 452 -15.98 -36.98 -2.74
C CYS A 452 -16.88 -38.13 -3.23
N CYS A 453 -17.77 -37.88 -4.21
CA CYS A 453 -18.75 -38.88 -4.69
C CYS A 453 -18.67 -39.15 -6.20
N ASN A 454 -17.72 -38.52 -6.91
CA ASN A 454 -17.49 -38.70 -8.34
C ASN A 454 -18.77 -38.55 -9.22
N GLY A 455 -19.73 -37.74 -8.77
CA GLY A 455 -20.95 -37.41 -9.52
C GLY A 455 -22.08 -38.46 -9.50
N ALA A 456 -22.03 -39.49 -8.65
CA ALA A 456 -23.10 -40.47 -8.55
C ALA A 456 -24.09 -40.13 -7.43
N GLY A 457 -25.20 -39.45 -7.78
CA GLY A 457 -26.50 -39.48 -7.09
C GLY A 457 -26.59 -39.11 -5.60
N GLY A 458 -27.28 -37.99 -5.32
CA GLY A 458 -27.77 -37.63 -3.97
C GLY A 458 -26.77 -36.81 -3.14
N ARG A 459 -27.26 -35.79 -2.43
CA ARG A 459 -26.43 -34.86 -1.63
C ARG A 459 -25.96 -35.54 -0.34
N CYS A 460 -24.65 -35.59 -0.07
CA CYS A 460 -24.16 -35.83 1.29
C CYS A 460 -24.00 -34.49 2.04
N TRP A 461 -24.01 -34.50 3.37
CA TRP A 461 -23.88 -33.31 4.25
C TRP A 461 -22.69 -32.41 3.90
N ARG A 462 -21.60 -33.00 3.38
CA ARG A 462 -20.41 -32.26 2.94
C ARG A 462 -20.65 -31.41 1.70
N CYS A 463 -21.50 -31.86 0.79
CA CYS A 463 -21.93 -31.12 -0.40
C CYS A 463 -22.84 -29.94 -0.05
N ALA A 464 -23.47 -29.95 1.12
CA ALA A 464 -24.19 -28.80 1.69
C ALA A 464 -23.27 -27.87 2.50
N GLY A 465 -21.94 -27.99 2.39
CA GLY A 465 -21.00 -27.11 3.08
C GLY A 465 -20.71 -27.48 4.55
N LEU A 466 -21.13 -28.66 5.01
CA LEU A 466 -20.96 -29.10 6.40
C LEU A 466 -19.67 -29.91 6.56
N GLY A 467 -18.91 -29.67 7.64
CA GLY A 467 -17.62 -30.34 7.89
C GLY A 467 -17.74 -31.80 8.37
N ALA A 468 -18.89 -32.18 8.94
CA ALA A 468 -19.23 -33.50 9.50
C ALA A 468 -20.75 -33.77 9.40
N MET A 469 -21.20 -34.99 9.73
CA MET A 469 -22.61 -35.39 9.71
C MET A 469 -23.42 -34.57 10.76
N PRO A 470 -24.56 -33.96 10.42
CA PRO A 470 -25.23 -33.02 11.30
C PRO A 470 -26.01 -33.72 12.42
N GLY A 471 -25.76 -33.33 13.67
CA GLY A 471 -26.46 -33.83 14.85
C GLY A 471 -26.83 -32.74 15.87
N LYS A 472 -26.29 -31.52 15.73
CA LYS A 472 -26.54 -30.38 16.65
C LYS A 472 -26.72 -29.08 15.87
N LYS A 473 -27.52 -28.13 16.40
CA LYS A 473 -27.82 -26.82 15.75
C LYS A 473 -26.57 -26.10 15.21
N VAL A 474 -25.50 -26.04 16.01
CA VAL A 474 -24.24 -25.35 15.66
C VAL A 474 -23.59 -25.81 14.36
N GLU A 475 -23.87 -27.03 13.90
CA GLU A 475 -23.25 -27.57 12.69
C GLU A 475 -23.87 -26.98 11.40
N TYR A 476 -25.08 -26.42 11.46
CA TYR A 476 -25.82 -25.89 10.30
C TYR A 476 -25.44 -24.44 9.92
N GLY A 477 -24.71 -23.73 10.77
CA GLY A 477 -24.38 -22.30 10.57
C GLY A 477 -23.64 -21.98 9.28
N PRO A 478 -22.62 -22.75 8.88
CA PRO A 478 -21.96 -22.54 7.61
C PRO A 478 -22.90 -22.65 6.40
N PHE A 479 -23.88 -23.58 6.43
CA PHE A 479 -24.85 -23.74 5.35
C PHE A 479 -25.82 -22.56 5.27
N LEU A 480 -26.38 -22.13 6.41
CA LEU A 480 -27.29 -20.98 6.44
C LEU A 480 -26.58 -19.69 6.01
N ALA A 481 -25.33 -19.49 6.43
CA ALA A 481 -24.53 -18.34 6.05
C ALA A 481 -24.17 -18.32 4.56
N VAL A 482 -23.80 -19.46 3.97
CA VAL A 482 -23.47 -19.56 2.54
C VAL A 482 -24.70 -19.29 1.66
N ASN A 483 -25.90 -19.64 2.15
CA ASN A 483 -27.14 -19.49 1.40
C ASN A 483 -27.99 -18.28 1.83
N ASN A 484 -27.47 -17.41 2.71
CA ASN A 484 -28.17 -16.24 3.26
C ASN A 484 -29.56 -16.56 3.83
N LEU A 485 -29.70 -17.69 4.52
CA LEU A 485 -30.97 -18.13 5.07
C LEU A 485 -31.23 -17.65 6.50
N GLY A 486 -30.25 -17.07 7.21
CA GLY A 486 -30.40 -16.57 8.59
C GLY A 486 -29.36 -17.13 9.56
N GLU A 487 -29.45 -16.81 10.85
CA GLU A 487 -28.58 -17.41 11.87
C GLU A 487 -29.15 -18.73 12.41
N VAL A 488 -28.25 -19.61 12.89
CA VAL A 488 -28.60 -20.95 13.40
C VAL A 488 -29.65 -20.91 14.51
N ASP A 489 -29.58 -19.90 15.35
CA ASP A 489 -30.39 -19.80 16.56
C ASP A 489 -31.85 -19.45 16.26
N GLU A 490 -32.13 -18.93 15.06
CA GLU A 490 -33.48 -18.63 14.56
C GLU A 490 -34.30 -19.88 14.23
N TYR A 491 -33.66 -21.05 14.11
CA TYR A 491 -34.30 -22.29 13.68
C TYR A 491 -34.24 -23.38 14.76
N THR A 492 -35.29 -24.19 14.88
CA THR A 492 -35.27 -25.42 15.68
C THR A 492 -34.45 -26.52 14.99
N ALA A 493 -33.97 -27.50 15.76
CA ALA A 493 -33.21 -28.63 15.19
C ALA A 493 -34.04 -29.51 14.25
N VAL A 494 -35.38 -29.42 14.33
CA VAL A 494 -36.32 -30.13 13.45
C VAL A 494 -36.44 -29.38 12.11
N GLU A 495 -36.67 -28.06 12.15
CA GLU A 495 -36.74 -27.22 10.94
C GLU A 495 -35.43 -27.25 10.13
N LEU A 496 -34.27 -27.27 10.81
CA LEU A 496 -32.96 -27.40 10.15
C LEU A 496 -32.76 -28.76 9.47
N LYS A 497 -33.37 -29.82 10.00
CA LYS A 497 -33.34 -31.16 9.39
C LYS A 497 -34.27 -31.25 8.18
N GLU A 498 -35.42 -30.60 8.20
CA GLU A 498 -36.35 -30.57 7.07
C GLU A 498 -35.79 -29.81 5.85
N LEU A 499 -34.94 -28.80 6.08
CA LEU A 499 -34.25 -28.04 5.02
C LEU A 499 -33.20 -28.86 4.24
N LEU A 500 -32.74 -30.00 4.77
CA LEU A 500 -31.73 -30.86 4.15
C LEU A 500 -32.29 -32.29 4.00
N PRO A 501 -32.67 -32.73 2.79
CA PRO A 501 -33.26 -34.07 2.62
C PRO A 501 -32.28 -35.17 3.00
N GLU A 502 -32.81 -36.26 3.59
CA GLU A 502 -32.03 -37.47 3.90
C GLU A 502 -31.42 -38.06 2.62
N CYS A 503 -30.14 -38.44 2.71
CA CYS A 503 -29.41 -39.00 1.57
C CYS A 503 -29.71 -40.50 1.45
N GLU A 504 -30.45 -40.89 0.42
CA GLU A 504 -30.82 -42.29 0.15
C GLU A 504 -29.60 -43.22 -0.04
N THR A 505 -28.42 -42.67 -0.32
CA THR A 505 -27.19 -43.43 -0.58
C THR A 505 -26.39 -43.76 0.68
N CYS A 506 -26.55 -43.03 1.79
CA CYS A 506 -25.83 -43.30 3.04
C CYS A 506 -26.70 -43.83 4.20
N ALA A 507 -28.00 -44.05 3.97
CA ALA A 507 -28.95 -44.58 4.96
C ALA A 507 -28.73 -43.96 6.35
N GLY A 508 -28.96 -42.65 6.43
CA GLY A 508 -28.80 -41.85 7.65
C GLY A 508 -28.96 -40.37 7.35
#